data_AF-A0A1A8NRN8-F1
#
_entry.id   AF-A0A1A8NRN8-F1
#
_cell.length_a   1.000
_cell.length_b   1.000
_cell.length_c   1.000
_cell.angle_alpha   90.00
_cell.angle_beta   90.00
_cell.angle_gamma   90.00
#
_symmetry.space_group_name_H-M   'P 1'
#
loop_
_entity.id
_entity.type
_entity.pdbx_description
1 polymer ?
#
loop_
_entity_poly.entity_id
_entity_poly.type
_entity_poly.pdbx_seq_one_letter_code
_entity_poly.pdbx_strand_id
1 'polypeptide(L)' 'ESANYGRTDDKICDADPAQMENTRCYLPDAYKIMSQRCNNRTQCAVVAGPDVFPDPCPGTYKYLEVQYECVPYSLKIEV' A
#
# COMPACT_ATOMS: atom_id res chain seq x y z
N GLU A 1 11.34 -3.02 -4.45
CA GLU A 1 9.92 -2.64 -4.41
C GLU A 1 9.28 -3.09 -3.11
N SER A 2 8.38 -2.29 -2.55
CA SER A 2 7.69 -2.54 -1.27
C SER A 2 6.32 -1.88 -1.24
N ALA A 3 5.42 -2.36 -0.38
CA ALA A 3 4.19 -1.64 -0.07
C ALA A 3 3.76 -1.88 1.37
N ASN A 4 3.20 -0.86 2.00
CA ASN A 4 2.67 -0.92 3.36
C ASN A 4 1.35 -0.15 3.46
N TYR A 5 0.31 -0.79 3.99
CA TYR A 5 -0.91 -0.13 4.41
C TYR A 5 -0.92 -0.07 5.93
N GLY A 6 -0.87 1.13 6.51
CA GLY A 6 -0.68 1.30 7.94
C GLY A 6 -0.24 2.71 8.30
N ARG A 7 0.65 2.84 9.29
CA ARG A 7 1.27 4.11 9.67
C ARG A 7 2.65 3.85 10.24
N THR A 8 3.65 4.51 9.64
CA THR A 8 5.07 4.46 10.01
C THR A 8 5.62 5.81 10.46
N ASP A 9 4.87 6.89 10.25
CA ASP A 9 5.26 8.28 10.51
C ASP A 9 4.06 9.09 11.05
N ASP A 10 4.32 9.98 12.00
CA ASP A 10 3.33 10.82 12.69
C ASP A 10 3.08 12.17 11.99
N LYS A 11 3.66 12.40 10.81
CA LYS A 11 3.49 13.64 10.03
C LYS A 11 2.81 13.41 8.69
N ILE A 12 2.73 12.17 8.24
CA ILE A 12 2.10 11.80 6.96
C ILE A 12 0.59 11.63 7.18
N CYS A 13 -0.23 12.20 6.29
CA CYS A 13 -1.70 12.13 6.34
C CYS A 13 -2.27 12.56 7.71
N ASP A 14 -2.31 13.88 7.91
CA ASP A 14 -2.77 14.54 9.14
C ASP A 14 -4.23 14.20 9.49
N ALA A 15 -4.49 14.01 10.78
CA ALA A 15 -5.73 13.51 11.36
C ALA A 15 -5.82 13.89 12.85
N ASP A 16 -6.76 13.29 13.59
CA ASP A 16 -6.80 13.47 15.05
C ASP A 16 -5.48 12.95 15.68
N PRO A 17 -4.83 13.73 16.57
CA PRO A 17 -3.58 13.33 17.22
C PRO A 17 -3.63 11.93 17.83
N ALA A 18 -4.74 11.55 18.46
CA ALA A 18 -4.90 10.23 19.07
C ALA A 18 -4.83 9.08 18.04
N GLN A 19 -5.19 9.35 16.79
CA GLN A 19 -5.16 8.36 15.71
C GLN A 19 -3.81 8.28 15.00
N MET A 20 -2.88 9.19 15.31
CA MET A 20 -1.56 9.30 14.68
C MET A 20 -0.41 8.81 15.57
N GLU A 21 -0.65 8.58 16.87
CA GLU A 21 0.36 8.11 17.82
C GLU A 21 0.99 6.76 17.44
N ASN A 22 0.22 5.87 16.81
CA ASN A 22 0.70 4.55 16.44
C ASN A 22 1.47 4.57 15.10
N THR A 23 2.78 4.74 15.19
CA THR A 23 3.73 4.69 14.07
C THR A 23 4.35 3.32 13.83
N ARG A 24 3.84 2.27 14.48
CA ARG A 24 4.31 0.89 14.30
C ARG A 24 3.21 -0.01 13.74
N CYS A 25 2.48 0.52 12.76
CA CYS A 25 1.40 -0.19 12.11
C CYS A 25 1.80 -0.62 10.69
N TYR A 26 1.89 -1.93 10.50
CA TYR A 26 2.36 -2.54 9.26
C TYR A 26 1.39 -3.61 8.77
N LEU A 27 1.19 -3.66 7.45
CA LEU A 27 0.47 -4.75 6.80
C LEU A 27 1.36 -5.38 5.72
N PRO A 28 2.06 -6.49 6.02
CA PRO A 28 2.92 -7.18 5.06
C PRO A 28 2.18 -7.62 3.79
N ASP A 29 0.90 -7.98 3.92
CA ASP A 29 0.06 -8.41 2.79
C ASP A 29 -0.25 -7.28 1.79
N ALA A 30 -0.02 -6.01 2.16
CA ALA A 30 -0.22 -4.87 1.25
C ALA A 30 0.63 -5.00 -0.01
N TYR A 31 1.86 -5.53 0.09
CA TYR A 31 2.71 -5.78 -1.07
C TYR A 31 2.07 -6.74 -2.06
N LYS A 32 1.55 -7.87 -1.57
CA LYS A 32 0.88 -8.86 -2.42
C LYS A 32 -0.35 -8.28 -3.11
N ILE A 33 -1.16 -7.51 -2.38
CA ILE A 33 -2.38 -6.86 -2.90
C ILE A 33 -2.01 -5.87 -4.02
N MET A 34 -0.98 -5.05 -3.80
CA MET A 34 -0.52 -4.07 -4.79
C MET A 34 0.09 -4.75 -6.02
N SER A 35 0.94 -5.77 -5.84
CA SER A 35 1.51 -6.51 -6.96
C SER A 35 0.43 -7.16 -7.82
N GLN A 36 -0.60 -7.76 -7.21
CA GLN A 36 -1.70 -8.37 -7.96
C GLN A 36 -2.53 -7.35 -8.76
N ARG A 37 -2.68 -6.13 -8.26
CA ARG A 37 -3.51 -5.09 -8.90
C ARG A 37 -2.75 -4.25 -9.92
N CYS A 38 -1.43 -4.10 -9.76
CA CYS A 38 -0.63 -3.13 -10.53
C CYS A 38 0.42 -3.76 -11.44
N ASN A 39 0.99 -4.92 -11.10
CA ASN A 39 2.07 -5.48 -11.92
C ASN A 39 1.56 -5.86 -13.32
N ASN A 40 2.43 -5.73 -14.32
CA ASN A 40 2.10 -5.91 -15.74
C ASN A 40 0.99 -4.96 -16.22
N ARG A 41 0.79 -3.81 -15.58
CA ARG A 41 -0.11 -2.78 -16.09
C ARG A 41 0.66 -1.47 -16.23
N THR A 42 0.33 -0.71 -17.26
CA THR A 42 0.87 0.63 -17.46
C THR A 42 0.25 1.65 -16.48
N GLN A 43 -0.92 1.33 -15.93
CA GLN A 43 -1.62 2.12 -14.93
C GLN A 43 -2.47 1.21 -14.03
N CYS A 44 -2.54 1.55 -12.74
CA CYS A 44 -3.49 0.96 -11.80
C CYS A 44 -4.08 2.05 -10.90
N ALA A 45 -5.34 1.87 -10.50
CA ALA A 45 -6.00 2.73 -9.52
C ALA A 45 -6.51 1.84 -8.38
N VAL A 46 -6.12 2.16 -7.14
CA VAL A 46 -6.44 1.37 -5.95
C VAL A 46 -6.92 2.33 -4.87
N VAL A 47 -8.07 2.01 -4.27
CA VAL A 47 -8.60 2.75 -3.12
C VAL A 47 -7.92 2.24 -1.86
N ALA A 48 -7.25 3.12 -1.12
CA ALA A 48 -6.63 2.80 0.16
C ALA A 48 -7.69 2.79 1.28
N GLY A 49 -8.37 1.65 1.45
CA GLY A 49 -9.47 1.52 2.41
C GLY A 49 -9.81 0.07 2.77
N PRO A 50 -10.79 -0.12 3.67
CA PRO A 50 -11.12 -1.42 4.25
C PRO A 50 -11.65 -2.44 3.25
N ASP A 51 -12.21 -2.00 2.12
CA ASP A 51 -12.69 -2.89 1.05
C ASP A 51 -11.56 -3.60 0.31
N VAL A 52 -10.33 -3.06 0.39
CA VAL A 52 -9.16 -3.57 -0.33
C VAL A 52 -8.13 -4.14 0.62
N PHE A 53 -7.88 -3.44 1.73
CA PHE A 53 -6.87 -3.80 2.71
C PHE A 53 -7.55 -4.16 4.03
N PRO A 54 -7.22 -5.33 4.63
CA PRO A 54 -7.63 -5.62 6.00
C PRO A 54 -7.08 -4.55 6.96
N ASP A 55 -7.73 -4.35 8.10
CA ASP A 55 -7.27 -3.37 9.09
C ASP A 55 -6.18 -3.97 10.01
N PRO A 56 -4.90 -3.56 9.88
CA PRO A 56 -3.81 -4.00 10.76
C PRO A 56 -3.82 -3.35 12.15
N CYS A 57 -4.47 -2.20 12.31
CA CYS A 57 -4.44 -1.40 13.53
C CYS A 57 -5.73 -0.57 13.68
N PRO A 58 -6.78 -1.14 14.30
CA PRO A 58 -8.02 -0.42 14.56
C PRO A 58 -7.79 0.83 15.42
N GLY A 59 -8.45 1.93 15.07
CA GLY A 59 -8.32 3.21 15.76
C GLY A 59 -7.15 4.10 15.29
N THR A 60 -6.24 3.58 14.46
CA THR A 60 -5.18 4.38 13.83
C THR A 60 -5.62 4.86 12.44
N TYR A 61 -5.35 6.13 12.13
CA TYR A 61 -5.59 6.69 10.79
C TYR A 61 -4.45 6.24 9.87
N LYS A 62 -4.77 5.47 8.82
CA LYS A 62 -3.79 4.75 8.00
C LYS A 62 -3.56 5.43 6.65
N TYR A 63 -2.41 5.17 6.05
CA TYR A 63 -2.08 5.51 4.67
C TYR A 63 -1.46 4.31 3.95
N LEU A 64 -1.46 4.37 2.62
CA LEU A 64 -0.81 3.39 1.75
C LEU A 64 0.49 4.00 1.20
N GLU A 65 1.62 3.38 1.51
CA GLU A 65 2.93 3.72 0.95
C GLU A 65 3.37 2.62 -0.02
N VAL A 66 3.82 2.98 -1.22
CA VAL A 66 4.21 2.02 -2.28
C VAL A 66 5.49 2.50 -2.97
N GLN A 67 6.45 1.60 -3.11
CA GLN A 67 7.66 1.78 -3.90
C GLN A 67 7.65 0.75 -5.05
N TYR A 68 7.64 1.24 -6.29
CA TYR A 68 7.57 0.43 -7.51
C TYR A 68 8.52 0.96 -8.58
N GLU A 69 8.79 0.15 -9.59
CA GLU A 69 9.60 0.49 -10.76
C GLU A 69 8.82 0.23 -12.05
N CYS A 70 9.09 1.05 -13.07
CA CYS A 70 8.57 0.83 -14.42
C CYS A 70 9.62 0.10 -15.26
N VAL A 71 9.29 -1.11 -15.71
CA VAL A 71 10.15 -1.90 -16.61
C VAL A 71 9.54 -1.98 -18.02
N PRO A 72 10.36 -2.10 -19.08
CA PRO A 72 9.85 -2.35 -20.42
C PRO A 72 8.95 -3.60 -20.44
N TYR A 73 7.84 -3.51 -21.16
CA TYR A 73 6.91 -4.62 -21.29
C TYR A 73 7.61 -5.78 -22.00
N SER A 74 7.89 -6.86 -21.26
CA SER A 74 8.48 -8.06 -21.84
C SER A 74 7.35 -8.96 -22.33
N LEU A 75 7.12 -8.97 -23.64
CA LEU A 75 6.35 -10.03 -24.28
C LEU A 75 7.08 -11.34 -24.00
N LYS A 76 6.60 -12.13 -23.03
CA LYS A 76 6.97 -13.54 -22.97
C LYS A 76 6.37 -14.19 -24.22
N ILE A 77 7.15 -14.21 -25.29
CA ILE A 77 6.89 -15.13 -26.40
C ILE A 77 7.19 -16.51 -25.81
N GLU A 78 6.16 -17.23 -25.38
CA GLU A 78 6.25 -18.68 -25.26
C GLU A 78 6.44 -19.21 -26.68
N VAL A 79 7.69 -19.52 -27.03
CA VAL A 79 8.07 -20.18 -28.27
C VAL A 79 7.84 -21.68 -28.12
#